data_AF-A0A4S8KD66-F1
#
_entry.id   AF-A0A4S8KD66-F1
#
_cell.length_a   1.000
_cell.length_b   1.000
_cell.length_c   1.000
_cell.angle_alpha   90.00
_cell.angle_beta   90.00
_cell.angle_gamma   90.00
#
_symmetry.space_group_name_H-M   'P 1'
#
loop_
_entity.id
_entity.type
_entity.pdbx_description
1 polymer ?
#
loop_
_entity_poly.entity_id
_entity_poly.type
_entity_poly.pdbx_seq_one_letter_code
_entity_poly.pdbx_strand_id
1 'polypeptide(L)'
;MARELYTSSSEVLLGKSAKSLLWHYAMALMDRVSGVGRVIDSLCDRNTELHKQIEEIRMSTNPEAMAAIEQHASDLEAEAARAEVRLAKGETLTLTQKLDEARAEARTASETLADKICQRPEKDKKLIKDYKKSKGFELGLTRTGQVTYEYGYRIALACFRARYPDLEVAEDPFASFPEDLSIDMPEEVPFDDSTDVPEK
;
A
#
# COMPACT_ATOMS: atom_id res chain seq x y z
N MET A 1 42.05 88.09 22.96
CA MET A 1 42.39 86.65 22.80
C MET A 1 43.87 86.40 22.50
N ALA A 2 44.52 87.08 21.55
CA ALA A 2 45.90 86.74 21.14
C ALA A 2 47.00 86.92 22.21
N ARG A 3 46.91 87.93 23.11
CA ARG A 3 47.91 88.16 24.18
C ARG A 3 47.82 87.16 25.36
N GLU A 4 46.65 86.59 25.61
CA GLU A 4 46.42 85.64 26.71
C GLU A 4 46.91 84.22 26.37
N LEU A 5 47.05 83.90 25.09
CA LEU A 5 47.53 82.60 24.62
C LEU A 5 49.05 82.43 24.82
N TYR A 6 49.84 83.51 24.77
CA TYR A 6 51.30 83.48 24.91
C TYR A 6 51.79 83.54 26.37
N THR A 7 50.89 83.81 27.31
CA THR A 7 51.18 83.97 28.75
C THR A 7 50.59 82.86 29.63
N SER A 8 49.75 81.99 29.05
CA SER A 8 49.10 80.87 29.76
C SER A 8 49.93 79.58 29.65
N SER A 9 50.06 78.82 30.74
CA SER A 9 50.65 77.47 30.73
C SER A 9 49.84 76.49 29.86
N SER A 10 50.50 75.51 29.24
CA SER A 10 49.89 74.51 28.34
C SER A 10 48.75 73.73 28.99
N GLU A 11 48.83 73.42 30.29
CA GLU A 11 47.76 72.76 31.05
C GLU A 11 46.47 73.58 31.09
N VAL A 12 46.58 74.91 31.21
CA VAL A 12 45.44 75.84 31.24
C VAL A 12 44.77 75.93 29.87
N LEU A 13 45.57 75.93 28.80
CA LEU A 13 45.07 75.92 27.42
C LEU A 13 44.41 74.59 27.07
N LEU A 14 45.01 73.46 27.47
CA LEU A 14 44.44 72.12 27.31
C LEU A 14 43.10 71.99 28.06
N GLY A 15 43.03 72.48 29.31
CA GLY A 15 41.79 72.49 30.08
C GLY A 15 40.67 73.34 29.46
N LYS A 16 41.01 74.46 28.83
CA LYS A 16 40.04 75.29 28.06
C LYS A 16 39.56 74.58 26.78
N SER A 17 40.48 73.94 26.05
CA SER A 17 40.16 73.17 24.85
C SER A 17 39.28 71.95 25.16
N ALA A 18 39.62 71.17 26.19
CA ALA A 18 38.83 70.03 26.64
C ALA A 18 37.41 70.44 27.07
N LYS A 19 37.27 71.57 27.79
CA LYS A 19 35.94 72.13 28.12
C LYS A 19 35.17 72.53 26.87
N SER A 20 35.80 73.20 25.90
CA SER A 20 35.14 73.57 24.63
C SER A 20 34.65 72.34 23.87
N LEU A 21 35.48 71.31 23.75
CA LEU A 21 35.11 70.05 23.11
C LEU A 21 33.96 69.35 23.84
N LEU A 22 33.96 69.36 25.18
CA LEU A 22 32.86 68.85 26.00
C LEU A 22 31.55 69.62 25.72
N TRP A 23 31.62 70.95 25.61
CA TRP A 23 30.46 71.79 25.27
C TRP A 23 29.92 71.49 23.87
N HIS A 24 30.80 71.36 22.86
CA HIS A 24 30.39 71.01 21.49
C HIS A 24 29.76 69.61 21.42
N TYR A 25 30.34 68.62 22.12
CA TYR A 25 29.81 67.27 22.17
C TYR A 25 28.46 67.21 22.90
N ALA A 26 28.35 67.88 24.05
CA ALA A 26 27.10 67.97 24.80
C ALA A 26 25.98 68.62 23.96
N MET A 27 26.30 69.69 23.22
CA MET A 27 25.36 70.37 22.34
C MET A 27 24.89 69.49 21.18
N ALA A 28 25.81 68.78 20.51
CA ALA A 28 25.46 67.85 19.43
C ALA A 28 24.61 66.67 19.90
N LEU A 29 24.91 66.14 21.10
CA LEU A 29 24.10 65.08 21.72
C LEU A 29 22.69 65.59 22.04
N MET A 30 22.57 66.78 22.63
CA MET A 30 21.29 67.40 22.94
C MET A 30 20.45 67.67 21.68
N ASP A 31 21.06 68.15 20.60
CA ASP A 31 20.36 68.37 19.32
C ASP A 31 19.87 67.05 18.71
N ARG A 32 20.69 65.99 18.73
CA ARG A 32 20.28 64.66 18.24
C ARG A 32 19.14 64.08 19.07
N VAL A 33 19.21 64.16 20.40
CA VAL A 33 18.13 63.70 21.29
C VAL A 33 16.86 64.50 21.03
N SER A 34 16.97 65.82 20.87
CA SER A 34 15.84 66.69 20.53
C SER A 34 15.26 66.37 19.14
N GLY A 35 16.12 66.05 18.16
CA GLY A 35 15.71 65.65 16.81
C GLY A 35 14.97 64.31 16.79
N VAL A 36 15.45 63.32 17.54
CA VAL A 36 14.74 62.04 17.74
C VAL A 36 13.41 62.27 18.47
N GLY A 37 13.39 63.15 19.49
CA GLY A 37 12.16 63.56 20.18
C GLY A 37 11.11 64.09 19.21
N ARG A 38 11.48 65.04 18.33
CA ARG A 38 10.56 65.58 17.31
C ARG A 38 10.02 64.52 16.35
N VAL A 39 10.84 63.54 15.97
CA VAL A 39 10.39 62.43 15.09
C VAL A 39 9.41 61.52 15.82
N ILE A 40 9.68 61.21 17.09
CA ILE A 40 8.78 60.41 17.93
C ILE A 40 7.43 61.13 18.08
N ASP A 41 7.45 62.42 18.41
CA ASP A 41 6.23 63.23 18.55
C ASP A 41 5.42 63.21 17.24
N SER A 42 6.08 63.42 16.10
CA SER A 42 5.42 63.36 14.79
C SER A 42 4.84 61.98 14.45
N LEU A 43 5.50 60.89 14.85
CA LEU A 43 4.99 59.53 14.68
C LEU A 43 3.81 59.25 15.62
N CYS A 44 3.86 59.75 16.86
CA CYS A 44 2.77 59.67 17.82
C CYS A 44 1.53 60.41 17.26
N ASP A 45 1.70 61.63 16.76
CA ASP A 45 0.60 62.38 16.13
C ASP A 45 -0.01 61.59 14.97
N ARG A 46 0.81 61.01 14.09
CA ARG A 46 0.31 60.22 12.95
C ARG A 46 -0.39 58.93 13.39
N ASN A 47 0.10 58.27 14.43
CA ASN A 47 -0.55 57.09 14.99
C ASN A 47 -1.93 57.44 15.58
N THR A 48 -2.05 58.58 16.26
CA THR A 48 -3.35 59.05 16.77
C THR A 48 -4.33 59.36 15.64
N GLU A 49 -3.86 59.97 14.55
CA GLU A 49 -4.68 60.26 13.38
C GLU A 49 -5.13 58.99 12.65
N LEU A 50 -4.24 58.00 12.48
CA LEU A 50 -4.61 56.70 11.88
C LEU A 50 -5.64 55.96 12.73
N HIS A 51 -5.49 55.94 14.06
CA HIS A 51 -6.51 55.35 14.94
C HIS A 51 -7.85 56.06 14.82
N LYS A 52 -7.85 57.39 14.73
CA LYS A 52 -9.06 58.17 14.50
C LYS A 52 -9.73 57.82 13.17
N GLN A 53 -8.96 57.70 12.08
CA GLN A 53 -9.49 57.32 10.77
C GLN A 53 -10.06 55.89 10.77
N ILE A 54 -9.40 54.95 11.43
CA ILE A 54 -9.92 53.58 11.60
C ILE A 54 -11.25 53.61 12.35
N GLU A 55 -11.36 54.41 13.41
CA GLU A 55 -12.60 54.54 14.18
C GLU A 55 -13.70 55.24 13.36
N GLU A 56 -13.36 56.26 12.59
CA GLU A 56 -14.31 56.94 11.70
C GLU A 56 -14.82 56.01 10.58
N ILE A 57 -13.94 55.20 9.99
CA ILE A 57 -14.34 54.15 9.03
C ILE A 57 -15.26 53.14 9.73
N ARG A 58 -14.94 52.72 10.95
CA ARG A 58 -15.76 51.79 11.73
C ARG A 58 -17.14 52.34 12.05
N MET A 59 -17.23 53.62 12.41
CA MET A 59 -18.49 54.30 12.76
C MET A 59 -19.32 54.71 11.53
N SER A 60 -18.66 55.03 10.41
CA SER A 60 -19.34 55.31 9.12
C SER A 60 -19.78 54.04 8.40
N THR A 61 -19.11 52.92 8.66
CA THR A 61 -19.56 51.60 8.22
C THR A 61 -20.87 51.27 8.94
N ASN A 62 -21.96 51.15 8.17
CA ASN A 62 -23.26 50.82 8.73
C ASN A 62 -23.17 49.45 9.44
N PRO A 63 -23.42 49.37 10.76
CA PRO A 63 -23.39 48.10 11.49
C PRO A 63 -24.40 47.09 10.92
N GLU A 64 -25.48 47.57 10.30
CA GLU A 64 -26.43 46.72 9.57
C GLU A 64 -25.81 46.10 8.31
N ALA A 65 -24.95 46.83 7.59
CA ALA A 65 -24.25 46.29 6.42
C ALA A 65 -23.17 45.26 6.83
N MET A 66 -22.47 45.50 7.95
CA MET A 66 -21.52 44.51 8.51
C MET A 66 -22.23 43.25 8.99
N ALA A 67 -23.35 43.39 9.72
CA ALA A 67 -24.17 42.26 10.14
C ALA A 67 -24.73 41.48 8.94
N ALA A 68 -25.14 42.18 7.86
CA ALA A 68 -25.56 41.53 6.63
C ALA A 68 -24.42 40.73 5.96
N ILE A 69 -23.19 41.27 5.93
CA ILE A 69 -22.02 40.56 5.38
C ILE A 69 -21.67 39.32 6.23
N GLU A 70 -21.68 39.45 7.56
CA GLU A 70 -21.41 38.33 8.48
C GLU A 70 -22.48 37.23 8.37
N GLN A 71 -23.75 37.63 8.26
CA GLN A 71 -24.85 36.72 8.01
C GLN A 71 -24.69 36.02 6.65
N HIS A 72 -24.36 36.75 5.59
CA HIS A 72 -24.10 36.17 4.27
C HIS A 72 -22.92 35.19 4.27
N ALA A 73 -21.85 35.48 5.01
CA ALA A 73 -20.72 34.56 5.16
C ALA A 73 -21.15 33.26 5.87
N SER A 74 -21.92 33.38 6.95
CA SER A 74 -22.46 32.23 7.69
C SER A 74 -23.43 31.40 6.85
N ASP A 75 -24.30 32.05 6.08
CA ASP A 75 -25.25 31.39 5.19
C ASP A 75 -24.52 30.66 4.05
N LEU A 76 -23.49 31.27 3.47
CA LEU A 76 -22.65 30.65 2.44
C LEU A 76 -21.89 29.43 2.98
N GLU A 77 -21.34 29.51 4.19
CA GLU A 77 -20.68 28.39 4.85
C GLU A 77 -21.66 27.23 5.10
N ALA A 78 -22.87 27.54 5.58
CA ALA A 78 -23.92 26.55 5.77
C ALA A 78 -24.37 25.91 4.45
N GLU A 79 -24.42 26.68 3.36
CA GLU A 79 -24.75 26.15 2.03
C GLU A 79 -23.63 25.25 1.49
N ALA A 80 -22.37 25.63 1.66
CA ALA A 80 -21.21 24.81 1.29
C ALA A 80 -21.23 23.47 2.04
N ALA A 81 -21.43 23.48 3.35
CA ALA A 81 -21.53 22.26 4.16
C ALA A 81 -22.70 21.36 3.69
N ARG A 82 -23.85 21.95 3.34
CA ARG A 82 -24.99 21.19 2.78
C ARG A 82 -24.67 20.59 1.41
N ALA A 83 -23.94 21.31 0.56
CA ALA A 83 -23.53 20.82 -0.75
C ALA A 83 -22.55 19.63 -0.62
N GLU A 84 -21.57 19.72 0.28
CA GLU A 84 -20.64 18.61 0.57
C GLU A 84 -21.38 17.37 1.06
N VAL A 85 -22.32 17.51 1.99
CA VAL A 85 -23.13 16.38 2.48
C VAL A 85 -23.96 15.77 1.35
N ARG A 86 -24.53 16.58 0.45
CA ARG A 86 -25.28 16.08 -0.72
C ARG A 86 -24.38 15.33 -1.69
N LEU A 87 -23.18 15.82 -1.95
CA LEU A 87 -22.20 15.15 -2.82
C LEU A 87 -21.77 13.80 -2.21
N ALA A 88 -21.37 13.80 -0.93
CA ALA A 88 -21.00 12.57 -0.23
C ALA A 88 -22.17 11.56 -0.19
N LYS A 89 -23.41 12.03 -0.01
CA LYS A 89 -24.60 11.17 -0.09
C LYS A 89 -24.80 10.60 -1.49
N GLY A 90 -24.56 11.39 -2.55
CA GLY A 90 -24.59 10.91 -3.93
C GLY A 90 -23.56 9.82 -4.17
N GLU A 91 -22.31 10.07 -3.78
CA GLU A 91 -21.20 9.12 -3.93
C GLU A 91 -21.47 7.82 -3.16
N THR A 92 -21.89 7.90 -1.90
CA THR A 92 -22.23 6.71 -1.10
C THR A 92 -23.34 5.89 -1.74
N LEU A 93 -24.39 6.51 -2.27
CA LEU A 93 -25.44 5.80 -3.02
C LEU A 93 -24.88 5.07 -4.24
N THR A 94 -24.04 5.73 -5.05
CA THR A 94 -23.41 5.09 -6.22
C THR A 94 -22.50 3.92 -5.84
N LEU A 95 -21.74 4.06 -4.76
CA LEU A 95 -20.87 3.00 -4.25
C LEU A 95 -21.69 1.82 -3.71
N THR A 96 -22.79 2.08 -2.99
CA THR A 96 -23.68 1.00 -2.51
C THR A 96 -24.31 0.23 -3.66
N GLN A 97 -24.75 0.91 -4.72
CA GLN A 97 -25.30 0.24 -5.90
C GLN A 97 -24.26 -0.66 -6.59
N LYS A 98 -23.04 -0.17 -6.77
CA LYS A 98 -21.93 -0.98 -7.33
C LYS A 98 -21.57 -2.17 -6.45
N LEU A 99 -21.60 -2.00 -5.12
CA LEU A 99 -21.36 -3.08 -4.17
C LEU A 99 -22.44 -4.16 -4.30
N ASP A 100 -23.71 -3.78 -4.39
CA ASP A 100 -24.82 -4.73 -4.54
C ASP A 100 -24.77 -5.48 -5.88
N GLU A 101 -24.39 -4.79 -6.96
CA GLU A 101 -24.17 -5.40 -8.28
C GLU A 101 -23.02 -6.42 -8.24
N ALA A 102 -21.86 -6.03 -7.72
CA ALA A 102 -20.72 -6.94 -7.56
C ALA A 102 -21.06 -8.13 -6.64
N ARG A 103 -21.90 -7.91 -5.62
CA ARG A 103 -22.37 -8.98 -4.74
C ARG A 103 -23.34 -9.93 -5.44
N ALA A 104 -24.19 -9.42 -6.33
CA ALA A 104 -25.06 -10.26 -7.15
C ALA A 104 -24.24 -11.12 -8.13
N GLU A 105 -23.24 -10.54 -8.78
CA GLU A 105 -22.32 -11.26 -9.66
C GLU A 105 -21.50 -12.32 -8.90
N ALA A 106 -21.01 -12.00 -7.70
CA ALA A 106 -20.31 -12.96 -6.87
C ALA A 106 -21.22 -14.14 -6.45
N ARG A 107 -22.51 -13.89 -6.20
CA ARG A 107 -23.49 -14.95 -5.90
C ARG A 107 -23.73 -15.86 -7.09
N THR A 108 -23.95 -15.31 -8.28
CA THR A 108 -24.16 -16.13 -9.49
C THR A 108 -22.91 -16.95 -9.83
N ALA A 109 -21.72 -16.35 -9.73
CA ALA A 109 -20.46 -17.07 -9.90
C ALA A 109 -20.32 -18.22 -8.88
N SER A 110 -20.64 -17.97 -7.60
CA SER A 110 -20.62 -18.99 -6.55
C SER A 110 -21.63 -20.12 -6.82
N GLU A 111 -22.83 -19.81 -7.27
CA GLU A 111 -23.86 -20.80 -7.62
C GLU A 111 -23.39 -21.68 -8.78
N THR A 112 -22.84 -21.09 -9.86
CA THR A 112 -22.31 -21.88 -10.98
C THR A 112 -21.15 -22.80 -10.57
N LEU A 113 -20.32 -22.36 -9.62
CA LEU A 113 -19.25 -23.19 -9.07
C LEU A 113 -19.80 -24.32 -8.20
N ALA A 114 -20.80 -24.03 -7.37
CA ALA A 114 -21.48 -25.04 -6.55
C ALA A 114 -22.11 -26.12 -7.43
N ASP A 115 -22.78 -25.75 -8.53
CA ASP A 115 -23.35 -26.68 -9.49
C ASP A 115 -22.27 -27.59 -10.13
N LYS A 116 -21.12 -27.02 -10.51
CA LYS A 116 -19.99 -27.79 -11.03
C LYS A 116 -19.45 -28.78 -9.99
N ILE A 117 -19.31 -28.36 -8.74
CA ILE A 117 -18.85 -29.21 -7.64
C ILE A 117 -19.84 -30.35 -7.38
N CYS A 118 -21.15 -30.07 -7.36
CA CYS A 118 -22.19 -31.08 -7.19
C CYS A 118 -22.21 -32.11 -8.32
N GLN A 119 -21.91 -31.71 -9.55
CA GLN A 119 -21.85 -32.63 -10.70
C GLN A 119 -20.57 -33.46 -10.78
N ARG A 120 -19.47 -33.00 -10.17
CA ARG A 120 -18.15 -33.63 -10.28
C ARG A 120 -18.15 -35.09 -9.80
N PRO A 121 -18.69 -35.45 -8.61
CA PRO A 121 -18.69 -36.83 -8.14
C PRO A 121 -19.40 -37.81 -9.08
N GLU A 122 -20.49 -37.39 -9.73
CA GLU A 122 -21.25 -38.28 -10.62
C GLU A 122 -20.49 -38.53 -11.93
N LYS A 123 -19.83 -37.49 -12.46
CA LYS A 123 -18.92 -37.60 -13.61
C LYS A 123 -17.72 -38.48 -13.28
N ASP A 124 -17.12 -38.29 -12.11
CA ASP A 124 -15.98 -39.08 -11.65
C ASP A 124 -16.35 -40.56 -11.46
N LYS A 125 -17.51 -40.85 -10.87
CA LYS A 125 -18.02 -42.24 -10.76
C LYS A 125 -18.18 -42.89 -12.13
N LYS A 126 -18.72 -42.17 -13.11
CA LYS A 126 -18.87 -42.68 -14.48
C LYS A 126 -17.51 -42.95 -15.12
N LEU A 127 -16.58 -42.00 -15.02
CA LEU A 127 -15.21 -42.15 -15.53
C LEU A 127 -14.50 -43.35 -14.91
N ILE A 128 -14.58 -43.51 -13.58
CA ILE A 128 -14.01 -44.66 -12.86
C ILE A 128 -14.63 -45.97 -13.33
N LYS A 129 -15.96 -46.00 -13.53
CA LYS A 129 -16.67 -47.18 -14.02
C LYS A 129 -16.23 -47.55 -15.43
N ASP A 130 -16.04 -46.57 -16.30
CA ASP A 130 -15.59 -46.77 -17.68
C ASP A 130 -14.12 -47.22 -17.71
N TYR A 131 -13.25 -46.63 -16.87
CA TYR A 131 -11.87 -47.06 -16.70
C TYR A 131 -11.77 -48.52 -16.21
N LYS A 132 -12.55 -48.90 -15.20
CA LYS A 132 -12.59 -50.29 -14.68
C LYS A 132 -13.05 -51.31 -15.72
N LYS A 133 -13.77 -50.89 -16.75
CA LYS A 133 -14.20 -51.74 -17.88
C LYS A 133 -13.22 -51.72 -19.05
N SER A 134 -12.17 -50.90 -19.00
CA SER A 134 -11.20 -50.82 -20.08
C SER A 134 -10.33 -52.07 -20.12
N LYS A 135 -9.92 -52.47 -21.33
CA LYS A 135 -9.02 -53.63 -21.54
C LYS A 135 -7.68 -53.47 -20.82
N GLY A 136 -7.16 -52.24 -20.74
CA GLY A 136 -5.92 -51.95 -20.04
C GLY A 136 -6.01 -52.27 -18.54
N PHE A 137 -7.15 -51.95 -17.91
CA PHE A 137 -7.40 -52.28 -16.51
C PHE A 137 -7.49 -53.80 -16.28
N GLU A 138 -8.23 -54.53 -17.11
CA GLU A 138 -8.34 -56.00 -17.03
C GLU A 138 -7.00 -56.70 -17.26
N LEU A 139 -6.23 -56.26 -18.26
CA LEU A 139 -4.90 -56.79 -18.54
C LEU A 139 -3.93 -56.50 -17.38
N GLY A 140 -3.96 -55.28 -16.83
CA GLY A 140 -3.16 -54.91 -15.67
C GLY A 140 -3.50 -55.73 -14.44
N LEU A 141 -4.79 -55.98 -14.18
CA LEU A 141 -5.25 -56.84 -13.10
C LEU A 141 -4.78 -58.29 -13.29
N THR A 142 -4.86 -58.81 -14.51
CA THR A 142 -4.42 -60.18 -14.85
C THR A 142 -2.92 -60.34 -14.65
N ARG A 143 -2.12 -59.41 -15.17
CA ARG A 143 -0.65 -59.41 -15.00
C ARG A 143 -0.26 -59.35 -13.53
N THR A 144 -0.89 -58.45 -12.76
CA THR A 144 -0.60 -58.30 -11.32
C THR A 144 -1.00 -59.55 -10.53
N GLY A 145 -2.16 -60.15 -10.86
CA GLY A 145 -2.61 -61.40 -10.27
C GLY A 145 -1.66 -62.57 -10.57
N GLN A 146 -1.17 -62.67 -11.81
CA GLN A 146 -0.21 -63.68 -12.20
C GLN A 146 1.12 -63.53 -11.44
N VAL A 147 1.72 -62.34 -11.42
CA VAL A 147 2.99 -62.09 -10.71
C VAL A 147 2.88 -62.42 -9.22
N THR A 148 1.77 -62.04 -8.57
CA THR A 148 1.56 -62.35 -7.14
C THR A 148 1.35 -63.85 -6.89
N TYR A 149 0.64 -64.55 -7.77
CA TYR A 149 0.48 -66.00 -7.69
C TYR A 149 1.81 -66.74 -7.91
N GLU A 150 2.57 -66.40 -8.95
CA GLU A 150 3.88 -66.96 -9.25
C GLU A 150 4.86 -66.77 -8.09
N TYR A 151 4.90 -65.56 -7.53
CA TYR A 151 5.73 -65.26 -6.37
C TYR A 151 5.35 -66.11 -5.15
N GLY A 152 4.05 -66.21 -4.84
CA GLY A 152 3.55 -67.04 -3.74
C GLY A 152 3.84 -68.53 -3.95
N TYR A 153 3.70 -69.02 -5.19
CA TYR A 153 4.02 -70.39 -5.57
C TYR A 153 5.50 -70.72 -5.36
N ARG A 154 6.40 -69.86 -5.83
CA ARG A 154 7.86 -70.04 -5.64
C ARG A 154 8.24 -70.11 -4.18
N ILE A 155 7.64 -69.28 -3.33
CA ILE A 155 7.85 -69.34 -1.87
C ILE A 155 7.35 -70.67 -1.30
N ALA A 156 6.13 -71.09 -1.66
CA ALA A 156 5.55 -72.33 -1.18
C ALA A 156 6.39 -73.56 -1.59
N LEU A 157 6.87 -73.56 -2.84
CA LEU A 157 7.75 -74.59 -3.38
C LEU A 157 9.09 -74.65 -2.64
N ALA A 158 9.72 -73.50 -2.39
CA ALA A 158 10.95 -73.43 -1.60
C ALA A 158 10.75 -73.96 -0.17
N CYS A 159 9.65 -73.58 0.48
CA CYS A 159 9.29 -74.08 1.81
C CYS A 159 9.04 -75.60 1.82
N PHE A 160 8.39 -76.14 0.78
CA PHE A 160 8.15 -77.58 0.67
C PHE A 160 9.45 -78.37 0.54
N ARG A 161 10.33 -77.94 -0.37
CA ARG A 161 11.66 -78.56 -0.58
C ARG A 161 12.52 -78.53 0.67
N ALA A 162 12.44 -77.45 1.45
CA ALA A 162 13.17 -77.36 2.73
C ALA A 162 12.66 -78.34 3.80
N ARG A 163 11.38 -78.75 3.75
CA ARG A 163 10.78 -79.66 4.73
C ARG A 163 10.90 -81.14 4.33
N TYR A 164 10.92 -81.43 3.04
CA TYR A 164 10.98 -82.80 2.52
C TYR A 164 12.03 -82.90 1.40
N PRO A 165 13.32 -83.04 1.76
CA PRO A 165 14.43 -82.97 0.79
C PRO A 165 14.44 -84.13 -0.19
N ASP A 166 13.93 -85.30 0.23
CA ASP A 166 14.03 -86.55 -0.52
C ASP A 166 12.86 -86.78 -1.49
N LEU A 167 11.88 -85.85 -1.54
CA LEU A 167 10.71 -85.97 -2.41
C LEU A 167 10.92 -85.15 -3.70
N GLU A 168 10.89 -85.85 -4.84
CA GLU A 168 10.93 -85.20 -6.16
C GLU A 168 9.63 -84.42 -6.41
N VAL A 169 9.77 -83.11 -6.66
CA VAL A 169 8.66 -82.24 -7.07
C VAL A 169 8.91 -81.81 -8.51
N ALA A 170 7.86 -81.86 -9.33
CA ALA A 170 7.87 -81.39 -10.71
C ALA A 170 8.48 -79.98 -10.85
N GLU A 171 9.14 -79.72 -11.98
CA GLU A 171 9.71 -78.40 -12.30
C GLU A 171 8.66 -77.30 -12.17
N ASP A 172 9.11 -76.14 -11.66
CA ASP A 172 8.26 -74.96 -11.49
C ASP A 172 7.67 -74.59 -12.86
N PRO A 173 6.32 -74.61 -13.03
CA PRO A 173 5.66 -74.22 -14.26
C PRO A 173 6.00 -72.79 -14.70
N PHE A 174 6.52 -71.97 -13.78
CA PHE A 174 6.91 -70.59 -13.98
C PHE A 174 8.43 -70.39 -14.04
N ALA A 175 9.23 -71.45 -14.14
CA ALA A 175 10.69 -71.35 -14.32
C ALA A 175 11.10 -70.96 -15.75
N SER A 176 10.21 -71.09 -16.74
CA SER A 176 10.42 -70.49 -18.06
C SER A 176 10.52 -68.98 -17.92
N PHE A 177 11.61 -68.39 -18.40
CA PHE A 177 11.89 -66.96 -18.27
C PHE A 177 10.70 -66.09 -18.69
N PRO A 178 10.43 -64.99 -17.96
CA PRO A 178 9.37 -64.07 -18.36
C PRO A 178 9.65 -63.54 -19.77
N GLU A 179 8.60 -63.34 -20.56
CA GLU A 179 8.66 -62.78 -21.91
C GLU A 179 9.39 -61.41 -21.97
N ASP A 180 9.59 -60.76 -20.82
CA ASP A 180 10.37 -59.53 -20.61
C ASP A 180 11.84 -59.61 -21.06
N LEU A 181 12.47 -60.80 -21.16
CA LEU A 181 13.83 -60.91 -21.74
C LEU A 181 13.88 -60.65 -23.25
N SER A 182 12.73 -60.70 -23.92
CA SER A 182 12.62 -60.45 -25.38
C SER A 182 12.12 -59.04 -25.69
N ILE A 183 11.76 -58.26 -24.67
CA ILE A 183 11.32 -56.87 -24.82
C ILE A 183 12.58 -55.99 -24.75
N ASP A 184 13.05 -55.54 -25.92
CA ASP A 184 14.12 -54.55 -26.03
C ASP A 184 13.65 -53.22 -25.41
N MET A 185 14.10 -52.94 -24.18
CA MET A 185 13.83 -51.69 -23.50
C MET A 185 14.81 -50.62 -24.01
N PRO A 186 14.35 -49.55 -24.70
CA PRO A 186 15.23 -48.47 -25.11
C PRO A 186 15.82 -47.75 -23.89
N GLU A 187 17.09 -47.35 -23.98
CA GLU A 187 17.80 -46.63 -22.90
C GLU A 187 17.14 -45.28 -22.54
N GLU A 188 16.39 -44.69 -23.49
CA GLU A 188 15.65 -43.44 -23.30
C GLU A 188 14.24 -43.56 -23.88
N VAL A 189 13.23 -43.41 -23.03
CA VAL A 189 11.83 -43.18 -23.45
C VAL A 189 11.54 -41.71 -23.19
N PRO A 190 11.43 -40.87 -24.23
CA PRO A 190 11.10 -39.46 -24.05
C PRO A 190 9.69 -39.34 -23.45
N PHE A 191 9.56 -38.60 -22.35
CA PHE A 191 8.27 -38.18 -21.84
C PHE A 191 7.74 -37.08 -22.77
N ASP A 192 6.96 -37.47 -23.77
CA ASP A 192 6.27 -36.49 -24.61
C ASP A 192 5.04 -35.97 -23.88
N ASP A 193 5.24 -34.97 -23.02
CA ASP A 193 4.19 -34.15 -22.40
C ASP A 193 3.80 -32.95 -23.29
N SER A 194 4.18 -32.95 -24.57
CA SER A 194 3.80 -31.90 -25.50
C SER A 194 2.28 -31.93 -25.70
N THR A 195 1.58 -30.99 -25.09
CA THR A 195 0.22 -30.66 -25.53
C THR A 195 0.32 -30.11 -26.94
N ASP A 196 -0.07 -30.91 -27.94
CA ASP A 196 -0.31 -30.41 -29.30
C ASP A 196 -1.21 -29.17 -29.21
N VAL A 197 -0.60 -28.00 -29.41
CA VAL A 197 -1.33 -26.75 -29.54
C VAL A 197 -2.01 -26.82 -30.90
N PRO A 198 -3.34 -26.68 -30.99
CA PRO A 198 -4.02 -26.72 -32.27
C PRO A 198 -3.57 -25.53 -33.12
N GLU A 199 -3.05 -25.83 -34.31
CA GLU A 199 -2.80 -24.83 -35.34
C GLU A 199 -4.11 -24.12 -35.71
N LYS A 200 -3.97 -22.82 -35.93
CA LYS A 200 -5.04 -21.83 -36.11
C LYS A 200 -5.56 -21.80 -37.54
#